data_AF-A0A9X8VG39-F1
#
_entry.id   AF-A0A9X8VG39-F1
#
_cell.length_a   1.000
_cell.length_b   1.000
_cell.length_c   1.000
_cell.angle_alpha   90.00
_cell.angle_beta   90.00
_cell.angle_gamma   90.00
#
_symmetry.space_group_name_H-M   'P 1'
#
loop_
_entity.id
_entity.type
_entity.pdbx_description
1 polymer ?
#
loop_
_entity_poly.entity_id
_entity_poly.type
_entity_poly.pdbx_seq_one_letter_code
_entity_poly.pdbx_strand_id
1 'polypeptide(L)'
;QVIGEGWNRPIGRHDPTAHAEIMALRQGGAVLQNYRLLNATLYVTLEPCVMCAGAMVHSRIRRLVYGAADEKTGAAGSLVDILRHPGMNHQVEIVSGVLADECAATLSNFFRLRREQKKALRLAQRAADKPE
;
A
#
# COMPACT_ATOMS: atom_id res chain seq x y z
N GLN A 1 -11.06 -17.77 3.10
CA GLN A 1 -10.22 -17.78 4.32
C GLN A 1 -9.17 -16.69 4.19
N VAL A 2 -8.85 -15.97 5.26
CA VAL A 2 -7.73 -15.02 5.29
C VAL A 2 -6.44 -15.78 5.58
N ILE A 3 -5.39 -15.58 4.78
CA ILE A 3 -4.09 -16.25 4.91
C ILE A 3 -2.94 -15.27 5.21
N GLY A 4 -3.20 -13.96 5.12
CA GLY A 4 -2.20 -12.94 5.37
C GLY A 4 -2.85 -11.57 5.50
N GLU A 5 -2.31 -10.77 6.42
CA GLU A 5 -2.74 -9.41 6.73
C GLU A 5 -1.50 -8.52 6.81
N GLY A 6 -1.66 -7.23 6.53
CA GLY A 6 -0.54 -6.31 6.54
C GLY A 6 -1.01 -4.87 6.52
N TRP A 7 -0.17 -3.99 7.05
CA TRP A 7 -0.41 -2.55 7.06
C TRP A 7 0.92 -1.79 7.10
N ASN A 8 0.92 -0.58 6.56
CA ASN A 8 2.13 0.21 6.34
C ASN A 8 2.86 0.52 7.66
N ARG A 9 4.13 0.09 7.80
CA ARG A 9 4.99 0.37 8.97
C ARG A 9 6.47 0.67 8.64
N PRO A 10 6.83 1.35 7.53
CA PRO A 10 8.23 1.51 7.14
C PRO A 10 9.06 2.31 8.13
N ILE A 11 8.49 3.40 8.68
CA ILE A 11 9.20 4.28 9.63
C ILE A 11 9.54 3.52 10.92
N GLY A 12 8.53 2.92 11.56
CA GLY A 12 8.70 2.25 12.86
C GLY A 12 9.48 0.93 12.78
N ARG A 13 9.55 0.29 11.61
CA ARG A 13 10.40 -0.89 11.39
C ARG A 13 11.76 -0.57 10.81
N HIS A 14 12.04 0.69 10.47
CA HIS A 14 13.22 1.08 9.70
C HIS A 14 13.42 0.23 8.45
N ASP A 15 12.31 -0.15 7.82
CA ASP A 15 12.27 -1.09 6.69
C ASP A 15 11.57 -0.41 5.52
N PRO A 16 12.29 0.00 4.47
CA PRO A 16 11.69 0.68 3.33
C PRO A 16 10.71 -0.21 2.55
N THR A 17 10.73 -1.53 2.78
CA THR A 17 9.85 -2.50 2.11
C THR A 17 8.60 -2.84 2.91
N ALA A 18 8.45 -2.34 4.15
CA ALA A 18 7.35 -2.68 5.06
C ALA A 18 6.01 -2.00 4.72
N HIS A 19 5.61 -2.13 3.46
CA HIS A 19 4.28 -1.81 2.94
C HIS A 19 3.27 -2.92 3.31
N ALA A 20 1.98 -2.57 3.27
CA ALA A 20 0.91 -3.46 3.66
C ALA A 20 0.90 -4.75 2.83
N GLU A 21 1.05 -4.60 1.52
CA GLU A 21 1.03 -5.67 0.52
C GLU A 21 2.19 -6.64 0.74
N ILE A 22 3.41 -6.12 0.98
CA ILE A 22 4.59 -6.95 1.26
C ILE A 22 4.39 -7.77 2.53
N MET A 23 3.85 -7.17 3.58
CA MET A 23 3.59 -7.89 4.84
C MET A 23 2.54 -9.00 4.66
N ALA A 24 1.43 -8.70 3.98
CA ALA A 24 0.37 -9.66 3.72
C ALA A 24 0.85 -10.83 2.84
N LEU A 25 1.60 -10.55 1.77
CA LEU A 25 2.18 -11.57 0.89
C LEU A 25 3.17 -12.47 1.64
N ARG A 26 4.04 -11.89 2.47
CA ARG A 26 4.99 -12.67 3.30
C ARG A 26 4.27 -13.58 4.27
N GLN A 27 3.22 -13.10 4.94
CA GLN A 27 2.42 -13.92 5.85
C GLN A 27 1.70 -15.04 5.10
N GLY A 28 1.08 -14.72 3.95
CA GLY A 28 0.44 -15.72 3.08
C GLY A 28 1.42 -16.82 2.65
N GLY A 29 2.65 -16.46 2.29
CA GLY A 29 3.68 -17.42 1.90
C GLY A 29 4.12 -18.32 3.05
N ALA A 30 4.21 -17.77 4.27
CA ALA A 30 4.50 -18.55 5.46
C ALA A 30 3.34 -19.49 5.83
N VAL A 31 2.08 -19.05 5.71
CA VAL A 31 0.91 -19.90 6.00
C VAL A 31 0.79 -21.05 5.01
N LEU A 32 1.01 -20.79 3.72
CA LEU A 32 0.92 -21.82 2.67
C LEU A 32 2.21 -22.63 2.50
N GLN A 33 3.29 -22.27 3.21
CA GLN A 33 4.63 -22.84 3.02
C GLN A 33 5.06 -22.84 1.54
N ASN A 34 4.68 -21.79 0.80
CA ASN A 34 4.92 -21.66 -0.63
C ASN A 34 4.98 -20.19 -1.01
N TYR A 35 5.98 -19.81 -1.81
CA TYR A 35 6.08 -18.44 -2.33
C TYR A 35 5.02 -18.13 -3.39
N ARG A 36 4.43 -19.16 -4.02
CA ARG A 36 3.33 -19.01 -4.99
C ARG A 36 2.00 -19.05 -4.26
N LEU A 37 1.33 -17.91 -4.19
CA LEU A 37 0.00 -17.73 -3.62
C LEU A 37 -1.06 -17.92 -4.71
N LEU A 38 -1.04 -19.09 -5.36
CA LEU A 38 -1.93 -19.39 -6.48
C LEU A 38 -3.40 -19.25 -6.06
N ASN A 39 -4.20 -18.68 -6.95
CA ASN A 39 -5.63 -18.40 -6.72
C ASN A 39 -5.94 -17.42 -5.58
N ALA A 40 -4.94 -16.86 -4.90
CA ALA A 40 -5.17 -15.86 -3.87
C ALA A 40 -5.66 -14.53 -4.49
N THR A 41 -6.52 -13.85 -3.74
CA THR A 41 -6.94 -12.47 -4.00
C THR A 41 -6.35 -11.57 -2.93
N LEU A 42 -5.63 -10.53 -3.32
CA LEU A 42 -5.09 -9.53 -2.41
C LEU A 42 -5.99 -8.30 -2.42
N TYR A 43 -6.45 -7.89 -1.24
CA TYR A 43 -7.22 -6.67 -1.03
C TYR A 43 -6.32 -5.60 -0.42
N VAL A 44 -6.31 -4.38 -0.98
CA VAL A 44 -5.53 -3.25 -0.47
C VAL A 44 -6.31 -1.94 -0.61
N THR A 45 -6.22 -1.04 0.38
CA THR A 45 -7.06 0.17 0.39
C THR A 45 -6.61 1.24 -0.62
N LEU A 46 -5.33 1.23 -1.01
CA LEU A 46 -4.73 2.16 -1.96
C LEU A 46 -4.07 1.37 -3.09
N GLU A 47 -4.09 1.90 -4.30
CA GLU A 47 -3.39 1.32 -5.44
C GLU A 47 -1.91 1.05 -5.10
N PRO A 48 -1.39 -0.15 -5.42
CA PRO A 48 -0.04 -0.52 -5.05
C PRO A 48 1.00 0.28 -5.85
N CYS A 49 2.12 0.58 -5.19
CA CYS A 49 3.28 1.16 -5.86
C CYS A 49 4.05 0.11 -6.69
N VAL A 50 5.05 0.56 -7.43
CA VAL A 50 5.91 -0.27 -8.29
C VAL A 50 6.48 -1.50 -7.58
N MET A 51 6.99 -1.32 -6.36
CA MET A 51 7.56 -2.40 -5.55
C MET A 51 6.50 -3.47 -5.24
N CYS A 52 5.34 -3.05 -4.75
CA CYS A 52 4.27 -3.96 -4.37
C CYS A 52 3.69 -4.69 -5.58
N ALA A 53 3.50 -3.99 -6.70
CA ALA A 53 3.05 -4.60 -7.95
C ALA A 53 4.03 -5.68 -8.45
N GLY A 54 5.34 -5.42 -8.42
CA GLY A 54 6.36 -6.43 -8.73
C GLY A 54 6.30 -7.65 -7.79
N ALA A 55 6.13 -7.41 -6.49
CA ALA A 55 5.98 -8.49 -5.51
C ALA A 55 4.74 -9.36 -5.78
N MET A 56 3.62 -8.76 -6.18
CA MET A 56 2.41 -9.47 -6.57
C MET A 56 2.66 -10.41 -7.76
N VAL A 57 3.32 -9.92 -8.82
CA VAL A 57 3.73 -10.74 -9.98
C VAL A 57 4.60 -11.92 -9.54
N HIS A 58 5.61 -11.68 -8.71
CA HIS A 58 6.49 -12.75 -8.21
C HIS A 58 5.76 -13.77 -7.33
N SER A 59 4.78 -13.33 -6.53
CA SER A 59 3.96 -14.19 -5.67
C SER A 59 2.87 -14.96 -6.42
N ARG A 60 2.62 -14.65 -7.69
CA ARG A 60 1.62 -15.34 -8.53
C ARG A 60 0.19 -15.28 -7.99
N ILE A 61 -0.17 -14.21 -7.26
CA ILE A 61 -1.57 -14.00 -6.88
C ILE A 61 -2.44 -13.92 -8.13
N ARG A 62 -3.68 -14.39 -8.04
CA ARG A 62 -4.59 -14.34 -9.19
C ARG A 62 -5.13 -12.95 -9.40
N ARG A 63 -5.50 -12.26 -8.32
CA ARG A 63 -6.28 -11.03 -8.38
C ARG A 63 -5.83 -10.01 -7.36
N LEU A 64 -5.75 -8.77 -7.79
CA LEU A 64 -5.67 -7.58 -6.96
C LEU A 64 -7.05 -6.91 -6.91
N VAL A 65 -7.50 -6.57 -5.72
CA VAL A 65 -8.65 -5.71 -5.47
C VAL A 65 -8.15 -4.48 -4.70
N TYR A 66 -8.36 -3.28 -5.23
CA TYR A 66 -8.00 -2.05 -4.54
C TYR A 66 -9.10 -1.01 -4.47
N GLY A 67 -9.01 -0.15 -3.46
CA GLY A 67 -9.96 0.94 -3.22
C GLY A 67 -9.61 2.21 -4.00
N ALA A 68 -8.87 3.12 -3.37
CA ALA A 68 -8.50 4.40 -3.96
C ALA A 68 -7.35 4.24 -4.96
N ALA A 69 -7.39 4.98 -6.07
CA ALA A 69 -6.26 5.11 -6.99
C ALA A 69 -5.13 5.96 -6.39
N ASP A 70 -3.90 5.71 -6.83
CA ASP A 70 -2.74 6.53 -6.51
C ASP A 70 -2.25 7.23 -7.79
N GLU A 71 -2.86 8.37 -8.09
CA GLU A 71 -2.55 9.16 -9.30
C GLU A 71 -1.09 9.63 -9.40
N LYS A 72 -0.33 9.58 -8.29
CA LYS A 72 1.06 10.02 -8.27
C LYS A 72 2.02 8.87 -8.54
N THR A 73 1.79 7.72 -7.92
CA THR A 73 2.78 6.63 -7.89
C THR A 73 2.21 5.23 -8.09
N GLY A 74 0.92 5.10 -8.42
CA GLY A 74 0.22 3.84 -8.61
C GLY A 74 0.74 3.04 -9.80
N ALA A 75 0.93 1.74 -9.60
CA ALA A 75 1.52 0.82 -10.57
C ALA A 75 0.53 -0.24 -11.12
N ALA A 76 -0.77 0.01 -10.95
CA ALA A 76 -1.86 -0.82 -11.47
C ALA A 76 -2.72 -0.07 -12.51
N GLY A 77 -2.21 1.05 -13.04
CA GLY A 77 -2.89 1.84 -14.07
C GLY A 77 -2.64 3.34 -13.99
N SER A 78 -2.38 3.92 -12.81
CA SER A 78 -2.24 5.38 -12.68
C SER A 78 -0.94 5.93 -13.30
N LEU A 79 0.23 5.56 -12.77
CA LEU A 79 1.53 5.98 -13.34
C LEU A 79 2.03 4.97 -14.37
N VAL A 80 1.91 3.69 -14.05
CA VAL A 80 2.35 2.57 -14.88
C VAL A 80 1.44 1.37 -14.60
N ASP A 81 1.37 0.42 -15.53
CA ASP A 81 0.68 -0.85 -15.30
C ASP A 81 1.68 -2.00 -15.37
N ILE A 82 2.21 -2.38 -14.21
CA ILE A 82 3.17 -3.50 -14.08
C ILE A 82 2.43 -4.83 -14.12
N LEU A 83 1.24 -4.89 -13.52
CA LEU A 83 0.48 -6.12 -13.30
C LEU A 83 -0.09 -6.73 -14.58
N ARG A 84 -0.33 -5.90 -15.60
CA ARG A 84 -0.78 -6.32 -16.94
C ARG A 84 0.25 -6.10 -18.05
N HIS A 85 1.50 -5.76 -17.70
CA HIS A 85 2.54 -5.55 -18.70
C HIS A 85 2.78 -6.83 -19.53
N PRO A 86 2.79 -6.78 -20.88
CA PRO A 86 2.81 -7.96 -21.74
C PRO A 86 4.11 -8.79 -21.62
N GLY A 87 5.20 -8.18 -21.17
CA GLY A 87 6.47 -8.88 -20.90
C GLY A 87 6.53 -9.62 -19.55
N MET A 88 5.50 -9.50 -18.70
CA MET A 88 5.48 -10.22 -17.43
C MET A 88 5.06 -11.67 -17.63
N ASN A 89 5.74 -12.58 -16.93
CA ASN A 89 5.47 -14.02 -17.00
C ASN A 89 4.25 -14.46 -16.14
N HIS A 90 3.53 -13.51 -15.56
CA HIS A 90 2.29 -13.68 -14.79
C HIS A 90 1.46 -12.41 -14.94
N GLN A 91 0.18 -12.55 -15.25
CA GLN A 91 -0.75 -11.44 -15.29
C GLN A 91 -1.71 -11.53 -14.11
N VAL A 92 -1.96 -10.40 -13.46
CA VAL A 92 -2.85 -10.31 -12.31
C VAL A 92 -4.16 -9.65 -12.74
N GLU A 93 -5.29 -10.28 -12.42
CA GLU A 93 -6.61 -9.66 -12.62
C GLU A 93 -6.74 -8.44 -11.69
N ILE A 94 -7.27 -7.32 -12.17
CA ILE A 94 -7.41 -6.09 -11.37
C ILE A 94 -8.89 -5.74 -11.23
N VAL A 95 -9.31 -5.49 -9.99
CA VAL A 95 -10.58 -4.84 -9.66
C VAL A 95 -10.25 -3.59 -8.86
N SER A 96 -10.65 -2.43 -9.38
CA SER A 96 -10.40 -1.13 -8.75
C SER A 96 -11.70 -0.51 -8.23
N GLY A 97 -11.56 0.47 -7.33
CA GLY A 97 -12.67 1.31 -6.88
C GLY A 97 -13.53 0.72 -5.75
N VAL A 98 -13.14 -0.40 -5.14
CA VAL A 98 -13.92 -1.01 -4.04
C VAL A 98 -13.80 -0.16 -2.79
N LEU A 99 -14.89 0.47 -2.36
CA LEU A 99 -14.91 1.45 -1.26
C LEU A 99 -13.92 2.60 -1.49
N ALA A 100 -13.79 3.06 -2.74
CA ALA A 100 -12.82 4.09 -3.13
C ALA A 100 -12.91 5.35 -2.28
N ASP A 101 -14.13 5.86 -2.07
CA ASP A 101 -14.38 7.10 -1.32
C ASP A 101 -13.94 6.97 0.14
N GLU A 102 -14.23 5.84 0.78
CA GLU A 102 -13.87 5.55 2.17
C GLU A 102 -12.35 5.38 2.33
N CYS A 103 -11.71 4.68 1.38
CA CYS A 103 -10.26 4.53 1.35
C CYS A 103 -9.56 5.88 1.15
N ALA A 104 -10.03 6.69 0.21
CA ALA A 104 -9.51 8.02 -0.08
C ALA A 104 -9.72 8.98 1.10
N ALA A 105 -10.90 8.94 1.72
CA ALA A 105 -11.21 9.74 2.90
C ALA A 105 -10.26 9.41 4.06
N THR A 106 -9.99 8.13 4.30
CA THR A 106 -9.04 7.69 5.34
C THR A 106 -7.64 8.29 5.12
N LEU A 107 -7.12 8.24 3.90
CA LEU A 107 -5.81 8.80 3.56
C LEU A 107 -5.78 10.34 3.68
N SER A 108 -6.82 10.99 3.16
CA SER A 108 -6.97 12.45 3.23
C SER A 108 -7.02 12.95 4.68
N ASN A 109 -7.80 12.26 5.53
CA ASN A 109 -7.93 12.55 6.95
C ASN A 109 -6.58 12.38 7.67
N PHE A 110 -5.83 11.31 7.38
CA PHE A 110 -4.51 11.10 7.93
C PHE A 110 -3.55 12.25 7.61
N PHE A 111 -3.45 12.68 6.35
CA PHE A 111 -2.54 13.76 5.98
C PHE A 111 -2.99 15.13 6.51
N ARG A 112 -4.30 15.37 6.63
CA ARG A 112 -4.83 16.58 7.28
C ARG A 112 -4.38 16.65 8.73
N LEU A 113 -4.61 15.59 9.50
CA LEU A 113 -4.16 15.47 10.89
C LEU A 113 -2.64 15.67 11.02
N ARG A 114 -1.84 15.05 10.14
CA ARG A 114 -0.37 15.21 10.15
C ARG A 114 0.08 16.65 9.91
N ARG A 115 -0.59 17.38 9.00
CA ARG A 115 -0.29 18.79 8.75
C ARG A 115 -0.63 19.66 9.97
N GLU A 116 -1.77 19.40 10.62
CA GLU A 116 -2.19 20.10 11.85
C GLU A 116 -1.19 19.87 12.99
N GLN A 117 -0.80 18.61 13.23
CA GLN A 117 0.22 18.26 14.23
C GLN A 117 1.55 18.99 13.97
N LYS A 118 2.01 19.01 12.71
CA LYS A 118 3.26 19.71 12.34
C LYS A 118 3.15 21.23 12.55
N LYS A 119 1.99 21.81 12.29
CA LYS A 119 1.72 23.24 12.54
C LYS A 119 1.76 23.53 14.04
N ALA A 120 1.10 22.72 14.87
CA ALA A 120 1.09 22.88 16.33
C ALA A 120 2.52 22.79 16.92
N LEU A 121 3.30 21.78 16.50
CA LEU A 121 4.69 21.61 16.93
C LEU A 121 5.56 22.83 16.58
N ARG A 122 5.43 23.37 15.37
CA ARG A 122 6.15 24.57 14.95
C ARG A 122 5.78 25.81 15.76
N LEU A 123 4.49 25.96 16.11
CA LEU A 123 4.03 27.07 16.95
C LEU A 123 4.57 26.95 18.38
N ALA A 124 4.55 25.74 18.94
CA ALA A 124 5.12 25.47 20.26
C ALA A 124 6.63 25.77 20.31
N GLN A 125 7.38 25.35 19.30
CA GLN A 125 8.81 25.66 19.18
C GLN A 125 9.06 27.18 19.13
N ARG A 126 8.34 27.91 18.27
CA ARG A 126 8.47 29.38 18.17
C ARG A 126 8.11 30.12 19.46
N ALA A 127 7.18 29.60 20.25
CA ALA A 127 6.84 30.17 21.54
C ALA A 127 7.94 29.93 22.59
N ALA A 128 8.58 28.76 22.56
CA ALA A 128 9.71 28.43 23.42
C ALA A 128 10.99 29.22 23.06
N ASP A 129 11.17 29.56 21.78
CA ASP A 129 12.35 30.28 21.29
C ASP A 129 12.26 31.82 21.45
N LYS A 130 11.16 32.36 21.98
CA LYS A 130 11.06 33.80 22.26
C LYS A 130 11.80 34.13 23.57
N PRO A 131 12.82 35.02 23.54
CA PRO A 131 13.42 35.51 24.78
C PRO A 131 12.42 36.37 25.56
N GLU A 132 12.50 36.34 26.90
CA GLU A 132 11.74 37.18 27.83
C GLU A 132 11.84 38.67 27.52
#